data_AF-A0A6G7VEH5-F1
#
_entry.id   AF-A0A6G7VEH5-F1
#
_cell.length_a   1.000
_cell.length_b   1.000
_cell.length_c   1.000
_cell.angle_alpha   90.00
_cell.angle_beta   90.00
_cell.angle_gamma   90.00
#
_symmetry.space_group_name_H-M   'P 1'
#
loop_
_entity.id
_entity.type
_entity.pdbx_description
1 polymer ?
#
loop_
_entity_poly.entity_id
_entity_poly.type
_entity_poly.pdbx_seq_one_letter_code
_entity_poly.pdbx_strand_id
1 'polypeptide(L)'
;MGCGPSGQDYPAFTSGKALYEHHCAGCHRDLAQGNFLKGVPPLRYENLELTVFVDLIQGHRRAPDTKMPIFDQMQRDQIEAIAQYLHMQIRQGRP
;
A
#
# COMPACT_ATOMS: atom_id res chain seq x y z
N MET A 1 1.38 26.51 2.47
CA MET A 1 2.15 25.79 1.44
C MET A 1 3.32 25.07 2.08
N GLY A 2 3.53 23.79 1.75
CA GLY A 2 4.78 23.09 2.02
C GLY A 2 4.62 21.71 2.66
N CYS A 3 4.06 20.73 1.93
CA CYS A 3 4.30 19.33 2.23
C CYS A 3 5.19 18.78 1.11
N GLY A 4 6.48 18.63 1.38
CA GLY A 4 7.49 18.04 0.50
C GLY A 4 8.89 18.14 1.13
N PRO A 5 9.83 17.27 0.75
CA PRO A 5 9.99 15.92 1.30
C PRO A 5 11.25 15.83 2.17
N SER A 6 11.16 15.21 3.34
CA SER A 6 12.33 15.01 4.22
C SER A 6 12.91 13.63 3.97
N GLY A 7 13.98 13.60 3.18
CA GLY A 7 14.66 12.39 2.74
C GLY A 7 15.31 11.58 3.87
N GLN A 8 15.36 10.27 3.62
CA GLN A 8 16.31 9.34 4.23
C GLN A 8 16.76 8.38 3.12
N ASP A 9 18.05 8.42 2.82
CA ASP A 9 18.70 7.62 1.78
C ASP A 9 18.66 6.12 2.12
N TYR A 10 17.85 5.33 1.43
CA TYR A 10 17.92 3.86 1.45
C TYR A 10 17.79 3.29 0.02
N PRO A 11 18.88 2.76 -0.59
CA PRO A 11 18.78 2.09 -1.87
C PRO A 11 18.44 0.60 -1.66
N ALA A 12 17.20 0.23 -1.95
CA ALA A 12 16.84 -1.09 -2.51
C ALA A 12 15.44 -1.11 -3.14
N PHE A 13 14.51 -0.24 -2.72
CA PHE A 13 13.25 0.03 -3.41
C PHE A 13 12.84 1.49 -3.20
N THR A 14 13.25 2.40 -4.09
CA THR A 14 13.06 3.85 -3.90
C THR A 14 11.66 4.36 -4.26
N SER A 15 10.76 3.49 -4.76
CA SER A 15 9.41 3.88 -5.14
C SER A 15 8.36 3.02 -4.46
N GLY A 16 7.23 3.64 -4.11
CA GLY A 16 6.07 2.94 -3.56
C GLY A 16 5.56 1.81 -4.47
N LYS A 17 5.73 1.94 -5.80
CA LYS A 17 5.44 0.88 -6.77
C LYS A 17 6.29 -0.37 -6.50
N ALA A 18 7.59 -0.19 -6.36
CA ALA A 18 8.51 -1.32 -6.27
C ALA A 18 8.41 -2.01 -4.89
N LEU A 19 8.18 -1.24 -3.82
CA LEU A 19 7.80 -1.77 -2.51
C LEU A 19 6.49 -2.57 -2.57
N TYR A 20 5.47 -2.03 -3.27
CA TYR A 20 4.20 -2.72 -3.46
C TYR A 20 4.36 -4.04 -4.25
N GLU A 21 5.14 -4.03 -5.33
CA GLU A 21 5.42 -5.23 -6.13
C GLU A 21 6.14 -6.31 -5.32
N HIS A 22 7.08 -5.91 -4.47
CA HIS A 22 7.84 -6.85 -3.65
C HIS A 22 7.01 -7.44 -2.50
N HIS A 23 6.19 -6.64 -1.82
CA HIS A 23 5.52 -7.06 -0.58
C HIS A 23 4.02 -7.38 -0.72
N CYS A 24 3.32 -6.75 -1.67
CA CYS A 24 1.86 -6.73 -1.70
C CYS A 24 1.29 -7.43 -2.94
N ALA A 25 1.96 -7.35 -4.09
CA ALA A 25 1.45 -7.86 -5.37
C ALA A 25 1.23 -9.37 -5.39
N GLY A 26 1.94 -10.15 -4.58
CA GLY A 26 1.71 -11.60 -4.47
C GLY A 26 0.28 -11.99 -4.09
N CYS A 27 -0.40 -11.14 -3.32
CA CYS A 27 -1.81 -11.31 -2.96
C CYS A 27 -2.73 -10.35 -3.72
N HIS A 28 -2.35 -9.08 -3.82
CA HIS A 28 -3.19 -8.01 -4.36
C HIS A 28 -3.03 -7.78 -5.89
N ARG A 29 -2.11 -8.50 -6.55
CA ARG A 29 -1.73 -8.41 -7.98
C ARG A 29 -1.08 -7.08 -8.36
N ASP A 30 -0.43 -7.04 -9.52
CA ASP A 30 0.49 -5.95 -9.94
C ASP A 30 -0.15 -4.55 -10.09
N LEU A 31 -1.48 -4.44 -9.98
CA LEU A 31 -2.22 -3.16 -10.01
C LEU A 31 -3.28 -3.06 -8.91
N ALA A 32 -3.09 -3.77 -7.79
CA ALA A 32 -4.05 -3.77 -6.69
C ALA A 32 -5.48 -4.14 -7.09
N GLN A 33 -5.60 -5.06 -8.05
CA GLN A 33 -6.88 -5.61 -8.51
C GLN A 33 -7.49 -6.58 -7.49
N GLY A 34 -6.72 -6.99 -6.50
CA GLY A 34 -7.14 -7.99 -5.53
C GLY A 34 -7.32 -9.37 -6.17
N ASN A 35 -7.90 -10.28 -5.40
CA ASN A 35 -8.19 -11.64 -5.82
C ASN A 35 -9.48 -12.11 -5.15
N PHE A 36 -10.60 -11.94 -5.85
CA PHE A 36 -11.93 -12.28 -5.37
C PHE A 36 -12.02 -13.75 -4.88
N LEU A 37 -11.46 -14.69 -5.64
CA LEU A 37 -11.49 -16.12 -5.28
C LEU A 37 -10.71 -16.44 -4.00
N LYS A 38 -9.78 -15.56 -3.59
CA LYS A 38 -9.01 -15.68 -2.34
C LYS A 38 -9.48 -14.71 -1.25
N GLY A 39 -10.58 -13.98 -1.48
CA GLY A 39 -11.08 -12.96 -0.55
C GLY A 39 -10.15 -11.75 -0.38
N VAL A 40 -9.22 -11.53 -1.31
CA VAL A 40 -8.31 -10.36 -1.27
C VAL A 40 -9.01 -9.20 -1.98
N PRO A 41 -9.25 -8.06 -1.31
CA PRO A 41 -9.99 -6.96 -1.90
C PRO A 41 -9.17 -6.24 -3.00
N PRO A 42 -9.84 -5.73 -4.05
CA PRO A 42 -9.24 -4.74 -4.93
C PRO A 42 -9.01 -3.44 -4.16
N LEU A 43 -7.81 -2.86 -4.24
CA LEU A 43 -7.53 -1.53 -3.69
C LEU A 43 -7.71 -0.44 -4.74
N ARG A 44 -7.67 -0.78 -6.04
CA ARG A 44 -7.75 0.19 -7.14
C ARG A 44 -9.08 0.94 -7.25
N TYR A 45 -10.16 0.40 -6.69
CA TYR A 45 -11.51 0.97 -6.76
C TYR A 45 -11.99 1.54 -5.42
N GLU A 46 -11.14 1.50 -4.40
CA GLU A 46 -11.44 1.92 -3.04
C GLU A 46 -11.15 3.42 -2.89
N ASN A 47 -12.10 4.22 -2.42
CA ASN A 47 -11.87 5.65 -2.17
C ASN A 47 -11.36 5.86 -0.73
N LEU A 48 -10.18 5.28 -0.44
CA LEU A 48 -9.57 5.37 0.88
C LEU A 48 -8.60 6.55 0.98
N GLU A 49 -8.68 7.23 2.12
CA GLU A 49 -7.71 8.23 2.54
C GLU A 49 -6.33 7.60 2.75
N LEU A 50 -5.27 8.39 2.52
CA LEU A 50 -3.88 7.93 2.67
C LEU A 50 -3.61 7.35 4.06
N THR A 51 -4.15 7.98 5.10
CA THR A 51 -4.00 7.56 6.50
C THR A 51 -4.62 6.19 6.76
N VAL A 52 -5.71 5.85 6.07
CA VAL A 52 -6.35 4.54 6.20
C VAL A 52 -5.47 3.44 5.61
N PHE A 53 -4.76 3.70 4.51
CA PHE A 53 -3.78 2.75 3.97
C PHE A 53 -2.65 2.47 4.96
N VAL A 54 -2.10 3.53 5.56
CA VAL A 54 -1.03 3.39 6.56
C VAL A 54 -1.52 2.55 7.75
N ASP A 55 -2.69 2.85 8.29
CA ASP A 55 -3.30 2.11 9.40
C ASP A 55 -3.53 0.63 9.07
N LEU A 56 -3.96 0.31 7.84
CA LEU A 56 -4.19 -1.05 7.39
C LEU A 56 -2.89 -1.84 7.23
N ILE A 57 -1.86 -1.23 6.64
CA ILE A 57 -0.54 -1.86 6.45
C ILE A 57 0.15 -2.10 7.80
N GLN A 58 0.02 -1.16 8.75
CA GLN A 58 0.51 -1.31 10.13
C GLN A 58 -0.32 -2.30 10.96
N GLY A 59 -1.50 -2.69 10.48
CA GLY A 59 -2.35 -3.67 11.14
C GLY A 59 -3.27 -3.12 12.23
N HIS A 60 -3.43 -1.79 12.33
CA HIS A 60 -4.31 -1.16 13.33
C HIS A 60 -5.81 -1.35 13.05
N ARG A 61 -6.19 -1.59 11.79
CA ARG A 61 -7.61 -1.77 11.37
C ARG A 61 -7.87 -3.13 10.73
N ARG A 62 -7.31 -4.21 11.29
CA ARG A 62 -7.46 -5.56 10.75
C ARG A 62 -8.84 -6.14 11.05
N ALA A 63 -9.45 -6.76 10.05
CA ALA A 63 -10.56 -7.67 10.28
C ALA A 63 -10.07 -8.87 11.12
N PRO A 64 -10.86 -9.38 12.09
CA PRO A 64 -10.45 -10.44 13.02
C PRO A 64 -9.85 -11.68 12.34
N ASP A 65 -10.31 -12.03 11.13
CA ASP A 65 -9.90 -13.23 10.40
C ASP A 65 -9.08 -12.94 9.13
N THR A 66 -8.53 -11.73 9.00
CA THR A 66 -7.75 -11.40 7.80
C THR A 66 -6.45 -12.20 7.73
N LYS A 67 -6.17 -12.72 6.52
CA LYS A 67 -4.91 -13.40 6.18
C LYS A 67 -3.80 -12.44 5.76
N MET A 68 -4.11 -11.14 5.64
CA MET A 68 -3.10 -10.11 5.36
C MET A 68 -2.12 -10.03 6.54
N PRO A 69 -0.81 -10.23 6.34
CA PRO A 69 0.18 -10.22 7.41
C PRO A 69 0.37 -8.81 8.00
N ILE A 70 0.99 -8.75 9.17
CA ILE A 70 1.44 -7.49 9.78
C ILE A 70 2.84 -7.19 9.24
N PHE A 71 3.07 -5.95 8.83
CA PHE A 71 4.36 -5.48 8.32
C PHE A 71 5.09 -4.66 9.41
N ASP A 72 5.32 -5.26 10.58
CA ASP A 72 5.93 -4.63 11.76
C ASP A 72 7.41 -4.25 11.55
N GLN A 73 8.10 -4.93 10.64
CA GLN A 73 9.48 -4.63 10.25
C GLN A 73 9.60 -3.59 9.13
N MET A 74 8.48 -3.12 8.56
CA MET A 74 8.48 -2.11 7.49
C MET A 74 8.55 -0.72 8.10
N GLN A 75 9.49 0.11 7.63
CA GLN A 75 9.62 1.47 8.13
C GLN A 75 8.45 2.35 7.67
N ARG A 76 8.12 3.37 8.47
CA ARG A 76 6.96 4.23 8.23
C ARG A 76 7.02 4.95 6.88
N ASP A 77 8.20 5.40 6.47
CA ASP A 77 8.46 6.02 5.16
C ASP A 77 8.16 5.07 4.00
N GLN A 78 8.52 3.79 4.12
CA GLN A 78 8.20 2.75 3.14
C GLN A 78 6.68 2.51 3.06
N ILE A 79 5.99 2.47 4.21
CA ILE A 79 4.53 2.32 4.27
C ILE A 79 3.84 3.52 3.62
N GLU A 80 4.29 4.74 3.93
CA GLU A 80 3.78 5.97 3.34
C GLU A 80 4.01 6.02 1.82
N ALA A 81 5.17 5.56 1.34
CA ALA A 81 5.45 5.47 -0.09
C ALA A 81 4.49 4.48 -0.80
N ILE A 82 4.22 3.32 -0.22
CA ILE A 82 3.22 2.36 -0.74
C ILE A 82 1.83 3.00 -0.75
N ALA A 83 1.43 3.62 0.36
CA ALA A 83 0.12 4.26 0.49
C ALA A 83 -0.08 5.37 -0.55
N GLN A 84 0.95 6.20 -0.78
CA GLN A 84 0.93 7.26 -1.79
C GLN A 84 0.79 6.68 -3.20
N TYR A 85 1.53 5.62 -3.51
CA TYR A 85 1.41 4.92 -4.79
C TYR A 85 -0.01 4.39 -5.03
N LEU A 86 -0.61 3.73 -4.03
CA LEU A 86 -1.97 3.21 -4.11
C LEU A 86 -3.01 4.32 -4.26
N HIS A 87 -2.90 5.37 -3.46
CA HIS A 87 -3.81 6.52 -3.53
C HIS A 87 -3.72 7.22 -4.90
N MET A 88 -2.52 7.31 -5.48
CA MET A 88 -2.34 7.83 -6.84
C MET A 88 -2.94 6.92 -7.91
N GLN A 89 -2.76 5.60 -7.79
CA GLN A 89 -3.33 4.58 -8.70
C GLN A 89 -4.87 4.65 -8.75
N ILE A 90 -5.52 4.75 -7.58
CA ILE A 90 -6.98 4.91 -7.47
C ILE A 90 -7.45 6.16 -8.22
N ARG A 91 -6.78 7.30 -8.01
CA ARG A 91 -7.18 8.59 -8.59
C ARG A 91 -6.91 8.70 -10.07
N GLN A 92 -5.89 8.00 -10.59
CA GLN A 92 -5.49 8.11 -11.98
C GLN A 92 -6.27 7.19 -12.92
N GLY A 93 -7.12 6.28 -12.40
CA GLY A 93 -7.98 5.41 -13.22
C GLY A 93 -7.24 4.64 -14.32
N ARG A 94 -5.90 4.48 -14.19
CA ARG A 94 -5.05 4.13 -15.31
C ARG A 94 -5.23 2.65 -15.64
N PRO A 95 -5.67 2.29 -16.87
CA PRO A 95 -6.11 0.95 -17.27
C PRO A 95 -5.14 -0.16 -16.83
#